data_AF-A0A952N981-F1
#
_entry.id   AF-A0A952N981-F1
#
_cell.length_a   1.000
_cell.length_b   1.000
_cell.length_c   1.000
_cell.angle_alpha   90.00
_cell.angle_beta   90.00
_cell.angle_gamma   90.00
#
_symmetry.space_group_name_H-M   'P 1'
#
loop_
_entity.id
_entity.type
_entity.pdbx_description
1 polymer ?
#
loop_
_entity_poly.entity_id
_entity_poly.type
_entity_poly.pdbx_seq_one_letter_code
_entity_poly.pdbx_strand_id
1 'polypeptide(L)'
;MIKVFYSSILISLLILSGCNQSRIIDEQKFVDFYADMSLASDSIGFDTESLKSIRIELHKKYGTSEEMFNETIKHFHENPKQWDSFLSKVMDKLEEDRKSLAR
;
A
#
# COMPACT_ATOMS: atom_id res chain seq x y z
N MET A 1 -27.21 37.28 -19.47
CA MET A 1 -26.53 36.03 -19.90
C MET A 1 -25.14 35.83 -19.29
N ILE A 2 -24.33 36.87 -19.07
CA ILE A 2 -22.94 36.76 -18.56
C ILE A 2 -22.85 36.26 -17.10
N LYS A 3 -23.79 36.61 -16.22
CA LYS A 3 -23.78 36.21 -14.79
C LYS A 3 -23.88 34.69 -14.56
N VAL A 4 -24.55 33.97 -15.47
CA VAL A 4 -24.76 32.52 -15.35
C VAL A 4 -23.47 31.75 -15.63
N PHE A 5 -22.61 32.29 -16.51
CA PHE A 5 -21.31 31.70 -16.84
C PHE A 5 -20.32 31.75 -15.67
N TYR A 6 -20.25 32.88 -14.95
CA TYR A 6 -19.38 32.99 -13.77
C TYR A 6 -19.80 32.05 -12.64
N SER A 7 -21.11 31.84 -12.47
CA SER A 7 -21.64 30.89 -11.48
C SER A 7 -21.23 29.44 -11.79
N SER A 8 -21.18 29.06 -13.08
CA SER A 8 -20.77 27.71 -13.50
C SER A 8 -19.26 27.47 -13.31
N ILE A 9 -18.44 28.49 -13.54
CA ILE A 9 -16.98 28.43 -13.34
C ILE A 9 -16.61 28.28 -11.87
N LEU A 10 -17.34 28.97 -10.96
CA LEU A 10 -17.08 28.89 -9.52
C LEU A 10 -17.39 27.51 -8.93
N ILE A 11 -18.43 26.84 -9.44
CA ILE A 11 -18.83 25.49 -8.99
C ILE A 11 -17.82 24.44 -9.48
N SER A 12 -17.25 24.63 -10.67
CA SER A 12 -16.23 23.72 -11.22
C SER A 12 -14.91 23.75 -10.43
N LEU A 13 -14.58 24.84 -9.73
CA LEU A 13 -13.35 24.95 -8.94
C LEU A 13 -13.40 24.18 -7.61
N LEU A 14 -14.60 23.92 -7.08
CA LEU A 14 -14.78 23.27 -5.77
C LEU A 14 -14.63 21.74 -5.81
N ILE A 15 -14.59 21.13 -7.00
CA ILE A 15 -14.51 19.66 -7.17
C ILE A 15 -13.04 19.17 -7.22
N LEU A 16 -12.05 20.07 -7.22
CA LEU A 16 -10.62 19.72 -7.26
C LEU A 16 -9.98 19.49 -5.89
N SER A 17 -10.74 19.61 -4.81
CA SER A 17 -10.29 19.18 -3.47
C SER A 17 -10.44 17.65 -3.32
N GLY A 18 -9.85 16.91 -4.25
CA GLY A 18 -9.78 15.46 -4.19
C GLY A 18 -8.99 15.06 -2.94
N CYS A 19 -9.72 14.53 -1.96
CA CYS A 19 -9.28 13.84 -0.76
C CYS A 19 -7.76 13.63 -0.65
N ASN A 20 -7.12 14.41 0.21
CA ASN A 20 -5.86 14.02 0.83
C ASN A 20 -6.12 12.99 1.94
N GLN A 21 -6.80 11.88 1.58
CA GLN A 21 -6.90 10.73 2.46
C GLN A 21 -5.48 10.22 2.65
N SER A 22 -5.01 10.08 3.89
CA SER A 22 -3.66 9.58 4.20
C SER A 22 -3.29 8.46 3.25
N ARG A 23 -2.35 8.77 2.34
CA ARG A 23 -1.91 7.85 1.30
C ARG A 23 -0.94 6.80 1.82
N ILE A 24 -0.54 6.91 3.08
CA ILE A 24 0.31 5.93 3.77
C ILE A 24 -0.55 4.80 4.31
N ILE A 25 -0.14 3.56 4.05
CA ILE A 25 -0.72 2.35 4.62
C ILE A 25 -0.37 2.32 6.11
N ASP A 26 -1.36 2.04 6.95
CA ASP A 26 -1.15 1.81 8.39
C ASP A 26 -0.02 0.78 8.61
N GLU A 27 0.85 1.01 9.61
CA GLU A 27 2.07 0.23 9.77
C GLU A 27 1.79 -1.26 9.96
N GLN A 28 0.85 -1.65 10.81
CA GLN A 28 0.55 -3.06 11.05
C GLN A 28 -0.05 -3.71 9.79
N LYS A 29 -0.95 -2.99 9.11
CA LYS A 29 -1.48 -3.45 7.82
C LYS A 29 -0.37 -3.61 6.77
N PHE A 30 0.61 -2.71 6.77
CA PHE A 30 1.73 -2.78 5.84
C PHE A 30 2.68 -3.94 6.18
N VAL A 31 2.91 -4.23 7.46
CA VAL A 31 3.64 -5.42 7.91
C VAL A 31 2.98 -6.70 7.39
N ASP A 32 1.66 -6.83 7.59
CA ASP A 32 0.92 -8.01 7.13
C ASP A 32 0.94 -8.13 5.60
N PHE A 33 0.73 -7.02 4.88
CA PHE A 33 0.79 -6.98 3.42
C PHE A 33 2.16 -7.42 2.89
N TYR A 34 3.24 -6.88 3.47
CA TYR A 34 4.58 -7.13 3.00
C TYR A 34 5.03 -8.57 3.30
N ALA A 35 4.67 -9.11 4.48
CA ALA A 35 4.93 -10.50 4.82
C ALA A 35 4.26 -11.47 3.83
N ASP A 36 2.97 -11.28 3.55
CA ASP A 36 2.24 -12.06 2.55
C ASP A 36 2.88 -11.97 1.15
N MET A 37 3.28 -10.76 0.75
CA MET A 37 3.95 -10.53 -0.53
C MET A 37 5.30 -11.28 -0.60
N SER A 38 6.08 -11.28 0.48
CA SER A 38 7.35 -12.02 0.56
C SER A 38 7.13 -13.53 0.46
N LEU A 39 6.18 -14.10 1.20
CA LEU A 39 5.86 -15.54 1.13
C LEU A 39 5.40 -15.97 -0.26
N ALA A 40 4.57 -15.16 -0.90
CA ALA A 40 4.10 -15.43 -2.24
C ALA A 40 5.23 -15.35 -3.29
N SER A 41 6.14 -14.38 -3.13
CA SER A 41 7.30 -14.22 -4.00
C SER A 41 8.27 -15.40 -3.89
N ASP A 42 8.50 -15.90 -2.68
CA ASP A 42 9.33 -17.09 -2.43
C ASP A 42 8.76 -18.34 -3.12
N SER A 43 7.43 -18.44 -3.24
CA SER A 43 6.75 -19.59 -3.84
C SER A 43 6.79 -19.58 -5.38
N ILE A 44 6.88 -18.40 -5.99
CA ILE A 44 6.68 -18.20 -7.45
C ILE A 44 7.98 -17.91 -8.18
N GLY A 45 9.00 -17.44 -7.46
CA GLY A 45 10.28 -17.08 -8.06
C GLY A 45 10.18 -15.86 -8.97
N PHE A 46 10.76 -15.94 -10.16
CA PHE A 46 10.94 -14.78 -11.06
C PHE A 46 9.82 -14.58 -12.10
N ASP A 47 8.68 -15.27 -11.98
CA ASP A 47 7.57 -15.05 -12.92
C ASP A 47 6.86 -13.72 -12.66
N THR A 48 7.16 -12.73 -13.50
CA THR A 48 6.72 -11.35 -13.35
C THR A 48 5.20 -11.17 -13.46
N GLU A 49 4.52 -11.97 -14.27
CA GLU A 49 3.06 -11.86 -14.43
C GLU A 49 2.33 -12.43 -13.19
N SER A 50 2.77 -13.57 -12.66
CA SER A 50 2.23 -14.11 -11.41
C SER A 50 2.46 -13.16 -10.23
N LEU A 51 3.66 -12.56 -10.13
CA LEU A 51 3.95 -11.56 -9.09
C LEU A 51 3.01 -10.35 -9.18
N LYS A 52 2.71 -9.88 -10.40
CA LYS A 52 1.77 -8.78 -10.62
C LYS A 52 0.35 -9.17 -10.24
N SER A 53 -0.12 -10.37 -10.61
CA SER A 53 -1.45 -10.87 -10.25
C SER A 53 -1.62 -10.92 -8.73
N ILE A 54 -0.61 -11.43 -8.02
CA ILE A 54 -0.64 -11.53 -6.56
C ILE A 54 -0.63 -10.17 -5.90
N ARG A 55 0.17 -9.23 -6.39
CA ARG A 55 0.14 -7.88 -5.86
C ARG A 55 -1.27 -7.27 -5.97
N ILE A 56 -1.95 -7.48 -7.09
CA ILE A 56 -3.35 -7.04 -7.28
C ILE A 56 -4.28 -7.71 -6.25
N GLU A 57 -4.11 -9.01 -6.00
CA GLU A 57 -4.91 -9.75 -5.01
C GLU A 57 -4.64 -9.26 -3.59
N LEU A 58 -3.38 -9.02 -3.22
CA LEU A 58 -3.01 -8.49 -1.91
C LEU A 58 -3.56 -7.07 -1.70
N HIS A 59 -3.52 -6.21 -2.72
CA HIS A 59 -4.14 -4.90 -2.64
C HIS A 59 -5.65 -4.99 -2.33
N LYS A 60 -6.36 -5.92 -2.98
CA LYS A 60 -7.76 -6.19 -2.68
C LYS A 60 -7.94 -6.72 -1.25
N LYS A 61 -7.12 -7.69 -0.83
CA LYS A 61 -7.17 -8.31 0.50
C LYS A 61 -7.02 -7.28 1.62
N TYR A 62 -6.08 -6.36 1.49
CA TYR A 62 -5.74 -5.37 2.53
C TYR A 62 -6.46 -4.03 2.38
N GLY A 63 -7.24 -3.85 1.31
CA GLY A 63 -7.90 -2.59 0.99
C GLY A 63 -6.90 -1.47 0.76
N THR A 64 -5.85 -1.74 0.00
CA THR A 64 -4.78 -0.79 -0.37
C THR A 64 -4.73 -0.60 -1.88
N SER A 65 -3.94 0.37 -2.35
CA SER A 65 -3.67 0.58 -3.77
C SER A 65 -2.16 0.60 -4.04
N GLU A 66 -1.79 0.47 -5.31
CA GLU A 66 -0.39 0.60 -5.76
C GLU A 66 0.18 1.98 -5.40
N GLU A 67 -0.63 3.03 -5.53
CA GLU A 67 -0.24 4.40 -5.13
C GLU A 67 0.08 4.46 -3.64
N MET A 68 -0.80 3.92 -2.78
CA MET A 68 -0.57 3.90 -1.34
C MET A 68 0.71 3.13 -0.98
N PHE A 69 0.96 2.00 -1.65
CA PHE A 69 2.17 1.20 -1.44
C PHE A 69 3.43 1.99 -1.80
N ASN A 70 3.45 2.60 -2.99
CA ASN A 70 4.60 3.37 -3.45
C ASN A 70 4.89 4.56 -2.54
N GLU A 71 3.85 5.25 -2.07
CA GLU A 71 4.02 6.34 -1.12
C GLU A 71 4.47 5.88 0.26
N THR A 72 4.00 4.72 0.72
CA THR A 72 4.45 4.11 1.98
C THR A 72 5.93 3.72 1.90
N ILE A 73 6.38 3.08 0.81
CA ILE A 73 7.79 2.77 0.59
C ILE A 73 8.64 4.05 0.56
N LYS A 74 8.17 5.09 -0.14
CA LYS A 74 8.85 6.38 -0.19
C LYS A 74 8.99 7.00 1.22
N HIS A 75 7.92 6.95 2.02
CA HIS A 75 7.93 7.43 3.39
C HIS A 75 9.01 6.72 4.25
N PHE A 76 9.15 5.40 4.10
CA PHE A 76 10.21 4.66 4.78
C PHE A 76 11.62 4.96 4.25
N HIS A 77 11.81 5.19 2.96
CA HIS A 77 13.10 5.63 2.41
C HIS A 77 13.58 6.97 2.99
N GLU A 78 12.65 7.89 3.25
CA GLU A 78 12.94 9.18 3.89
C GLU A 78 13.25 9.04 5.39
N ASN A 79 12.91 7.89 6.00
CA ASN A 79 13.05 7.63 7.44
C ASN A 79 13.73 6.27 7.72
N PRO A 80 15.04 6.12 7.50
CA PRO A 80 15.73 4.82 7.58
C PRO A 80 15.57 4.07 8.91
N LYS A 81 15.49 4.78 10.05
CA LYS A 81 15.27 4.14 11.37
C LYS A 81 13.89 3.47 11.47
N GLN A 82 12.87 4.04 10.82
CA GLN A 82 11.54 3.45 10.79
C GLN A 82 11.52 2.24 9.87
N TRP A 83 12.30 2.25 8.79
CA TRP A 83 12.45 1.11 7.89
C TRP A 83 13.03 -0.11 8.60
N ASP A 84 14.08 0.07 9.41
CA ASP A 84 14.66 -1.03 10.18
C ASP A 84 13.65 -1.64 11.17
N SER A 85 12.91 -0.79 11.88
CA SER A 85 11.86 -1.24 12.80
C SER A 85 10.73 -1.97 12.07
N PHE A 86 10.32 -1.46 10.90
CA PHE A 86 9.29 -2.09 10.06
C PHE A 86 9.75 -3.47 9.58
N LEU A 87 10.97 -3.58 9.06
CA LEU A 87 11.53 -4.85 8.60
C LEU A 87 11.63 -5.87 9.73
N SER A 88 12.00 -5.45 10.95
CA SER A 88 12.00 -6.35 12.11
C SER A 88 10.62 -6.94 12.35
N LYS A 89 9.56 -6.13 12.30
CA LYS A 89 8.17 -6.59 12.48
C LYS A 89 7.74 -7.55 11.37
N VAL A 90 8.15 -7.31 10.12
CA VAL A 90 7.91 -8.24 9.00
C VAL A 90 8.60 -9.58 9.26
N MET A 91 9.85 -9.57 9.71
CA MET A 91 10.59 -10.81 10.01
C MET A 91 9.96 -11.61 11.15
N ASP A 92 9.50 -10.93 12.21
CA ASP A 92 8.79 -11.56 13.32
C ASP A 92 7.48 -12.21 12.84
N LYS A 93 6.70 -11.49 12.03
CA LYS A 93 5.45 -11.99 11.43
C LYS A 93 5.69 -13.22 10.56
N LEU A 94 6.69 -13.20 9.68
CA LEU A 94 7.06 -14.33 8.84
C LEU A 94 7.46 -15.55 9.68
N GLU A 95 8.16 -15.35 10.80
CA GLU A 95 8.55 -16.43 11.70
C GLU A 95 7.35 -17.03 12.45
N GLU A 96 6.40 -16.19 12.88
CA GLU A 96 5.14 -16.65 13.47
C GLU A 96 4.31 -17.47 12.48
N ASP A 97 4.17 -17.00 11.24
CA ASP A 97 3.41 -17.67 10.20
C ASP A 97 4.03 -19.03 9.86
N ARG A 98 5.36 -19.11 9.72
CA ARG A 98 6.08 -20.38 9.53
C ARG A 98 5.85 -21.37 10.68
N LYS A 99 5.91 -20.89 11.93
CA LYS A 99 5.65 -21.74 13.11
C LYS A 99 4.22 -22.23 13.17
N SER A 100 3.25 -21.41 12.74
CA SER A 100 1.84 -21.79 12.70
C SER A 100 1.56 -22.89 11.68
N LEU A 101 2.26 -22.88 10.54
CA LEU A 101 2.13 -23.88 9.48
C LEU A 101 2.78 -25.23 9.83
N ALA A 102 3.68 -25.24 10.81
CA ALA A 102 4.41 -26.44 11.26
C ALA A 102 3.75 -27.17 12.44
N ARG A 103 2.63 -26.64 12.98
CA ARG A 103 1.82 -27.28 14.04
C ARG A 103 0.58 -27.92 13.48
#